data_AF-A0A495J1L5-F1
#
_entry.id   AF-A0A495J1L5-F1
#
_cell.length_a   1.000
_cell.length_b   1.000
_cell.length_c   1.000
_cell.angle_alpha   90.00
_cell.angle_beta   90.00
_cell.angle_gamma   90.00
#
_symmetry.space_group_name_H-M   'P 1'
#
loop_
_entity.id
_entity.type
_entity.pdbx_description
1 polymer ?
#
loop_
_entity_poly.entity_id
_entity_poly.type
_entity_poly.pdbx_seq_one_letter_code
_entity_poly.pdbx_strand_id
1 'polypeptide(L)'
;MKKLLITLGILIANLVICYGQDNPYKIFGYKPKVDYKDNPLDIYQVKNADPKSKIRYLTLDRQNKVIKLIGDRDSLIKTITYTDEDLLRWVTVDPKAEKYPQLSPYNYVNDNPMNNIDPNGKEIIGTDGKAVTYSVNKSGAVSWSKNASAGTQIIGNALAKSGGISDLNAYRDSKVQVTLVYSSENNATEIGHTDNSYIHGTDQVAKSTVTIYGGAIDDMASQVANGSVYGGDKGHLQTAALQLGDKDAVVAAAAGHERIHATDQTNQSQVKSNLDKGTTFDTEKAPNANETKILQNNVIKDVLKSIPLPLPAKL
;
A
#
# COMPACT_ATOMS: atom_id res chain seq x y z
N MET A 1 38.03 -27.65 -11.14
CA MET A 1 38.12 -26.21 -11.50
C MET A 1 37.47 -25.87 -12.85
N LYS A 2 37.63 -26.65 -13.93
CA LYS A 2 36.99 -26.35 -15.24
C LYS A 2 35.46 -26.51 -15.29
N LYS A 3 34.84 -27.34 -14.44
CA LYS A 3 33.37 -27.48 -14.37
C LYS A 3 32.67 -26.39 -13.54
N LEU A 4 33.40 -25.62 -12.73
CA LEU A 4 32.86 -24.55 -11.88
C LEU A 4 32.76 -23.20 -12.61
N LEU A 5 33.61 -23.01 -13.64
CA LEU A 5 33.60 -21.82 -14.50
C LEU A 5 32.47 -21.86 -15.56
N ILE A 6 32.00 -23.05 -15.93
CA ILE A 6 30.94 -23.21 -16.95
C ILE A 6 29.54 -22.96 -16.34
N THR A 7 29.32 -23.32 -15.07
CA THR A 7 28.06 -23.01 -14.37
C THR A 7 27.93 -21.53 -14.00
N LEU A 8 29.04 -20.81 -13.79
CA LEU A 8 29.02 -19.36 -13.53
C LEU A 8 28.70 -18.55 -14.80
N GLY A 9 29.07 -19.04 -15.99
CA GLY A 9 28.75 -18.40 -17.27
C GLY A 9 27.28 -18.52 -17.68
N ILE A 10 26.59 -19.60 -17.30
CA ILE A 10 25.17 -19.82 -17.64
C ILE A 10 24.22 -19.01 -16.73
N LEU A 11 24.67 -18.64 -15.52
CA LEU A 11 23.87 -17.84 -14.59
C LEU A 11 23.85 -16.34 -14.96
N ILE A 12 24.86 -15.85 -15.69
CA ILE A 12 25.00 -14.43 -16.07
C ILE A 12 24.24 -14.09 -17.37
N ALA A 13 23.86 -15.08 -18.18
CA ALA A 13 23.16 -14.87 -19.45
C ALA A 13 21.61 -14.81 -19.36
N ASN A 14 21.03 -14.94 -18.16
CA ASN A 14 19.56 -14.85 -17.96
C ASN A 14 19.09 -13.49 -17.42
N LEU A 15 19.98 -12.50 -17.34
CA LEU A 15 19.60 -11.12 -17.09
C LEU A 15 19.52 -10.39 -18.44
N VAL A 16 18.32 -9.84 -18.70
CA VAL A 16 17.95 -9.06 -19.88
C VAL A 16 17.69 -9.96 -21.10
N ILE A 17 16.42 -10.23 -21.42
CA ILE A 17 15.66 -9.30 -22.28
C ILE A 17 14.15 -9.37 -21.96
N CYS A 18 13.61 -8.26 -21.47
CA CYS A 18 12.22 -7.88 -21.70
C CYS A 18 12.13 -7.49 -23.18
N TYR A 19 11.64 -8.40 -24.03
CA TYR A 19 11.29 -8.04 -25.41
C TYR A 19 9.82 -7.62 -25.42
N GLY A 20 9.58 -6.37 -25.80
CA GLY A 20 8.25 -5.90 -26.15
C GLY A 20 7.64 -6.78 -27.25
N GLN A 21 6.30 -6.80 -27.26
CA GLN A 21 5.41 -7.50 -28.21
C GLN A 21 6.11 -8.18 -29.39
N ASP A 22 6.46 -9.45 -29.22
CA ASP A 22 6.90 -10.27 -30.34
C ASP A 22 5.66 -10.60 -31.21
N ASN A 23 5.79 -10.40 -32.52
CA ASN A 23 4.76 -10.68 -33.52
C ASN A 23 4.20 -12.11 -33.35
N PRO A 24 2.91 -12.29 -32.98
CA PRO A 24 2.34 -13.60 -32.71
C PRO A 24 2.24 -14.49 -33.96
N TYR A 25 2.39 -13.94 -35.17
CA TYR A 25 2.35 -14.66 -36.44
C TYR A 25 3.74 -15.12 -36.93
N LYS A 26 4.80 -14.87 -36.16
CA LYS A 26 6.18 -15.27 -36.49
C LYS A 26 6.32 -16.79 -36.64
N ILE A 27 5.52 -17.56 -35.89
CA ILE A 27 5.46 -19.03 -35.97
C ILE A 27 5.00 -19.55 -37.34
N PHE A 28 4.33 -18.72 -38.13
CA PHE A 28 3.88 -19.06 -39.49
C PHE A 28 4.81 -18.50 -40.57
N GLY A 29 6.00 -18.00 -40.20
CA GLY A 29 6.95 -17.39 -41.14
C GLY A 29 6.56 -16.00 -41.62
N TYR A 30 5.49 -15.41 -41.07
CA TYR A 30 4.99 -14.10 -41.47
C TYR A 30 5.74 -12.98 -40.75
N LYS A 31 6.38 -12.10 -41.52
CA LYS A 31 6.94 -10.83 -41.02
C LYS A 31 5.95 -9.70 -41.34
N PRO A 32 5.16 -9.22 -40.37
CA PRO A 32 4.21 -8.15 -40.61
C PRO A 32 4.98 -6.89 -40.96
N LYS A 33 4.59 -6.27 -42.07
CA LYS A 33 4.98 -4.91 -42.38
C LYS A 33 4.00 -4.01 -41.61
N VAL A 34 4.40 -3.54 -40.43
CA VAL A 34 3.58 -2.62 -39.64
C VAL A 34 3.84 -1.22 -40.17
N ASP A 35 2.99 -0.76 -41.09
CA ASP A 35 2.86 0.67 -41.36
C ASP A 35 1.98 1.25 -40.25
N TYR A 36 2.58 2.03 -39.33
CA TYR A 36 1.82 2.95 -38.51
C TYR A 36 1.27 4.05 -39.42
N LYS A 37 0.10 3.79 -40.00
CA LYS A 37 -0.70 4.88 -40.54
C LYS A 37 -1.34 5.54 -39.34
N ASP A 38 -0.95 6.77 -39.04
CA ASP A 38 -1.81 7.66 -38.27
C ASP A 38 -3.16 7.64 -38.96
N ASN A 39 -4.16 7.06 -38.29
CA ASN A 39 -5.51 7.11 -38.81
C ASN A 39 -5.91 8.58 -38.70
N PRO A 40 -6.17 9.30 -39.80
CA PRO A 40 -6.32 10.76 -39.78
C PRO A 40 -7.55 11.22 -38.97
N LEU A 41 -8.35 10.28 -38.47
CA LEU A 41 -9.50 10.52 -37.62
C LEU A 41 -9.49 9.50 -36.48
N ASP A 42 -8.81 9.83 -35.38
CA ASP A 42 -9.05 9.16 -34.09
C ASP A 42 -10.33 9.70 -33.43
N ILE A 43 -11.38 9.83 -34.26
CA ILE A 43 -12.69 10.35 -33.90
C ILE A 43 -13.64 9.16 -33.80
N TYR A 44 -13.93 8.74 -32.58
CA TYR A 44 -14.90 7.68 -32.32
C TYR A 44 -16.31 8.27 -32.24
N GLN A 45 -17.22 7.78 -33.09
CA GLN A 45 -18.61 8.27 -33.13
C GLN A 45 -19.56 7.24 -32.52
N VAL A 46 -20.38 7.68 -31.57
CA VAL A 46 -21.47 6.91 -30.97
C VAL A 46 -22.80 7.49 -31.42
N LYS A 47 -23.64 6.66 -32.03
CA LYS A 47 -25.00 7.04 -32.41
C LYS A 47 -25.95 6.93 -31.22
N ASN A 48 -26.75 7.96 -30.99
CA ASN A 48 -27.84 7.91 -30.04
C ASN A 48 -29.04 7.19 -30.65
N ALA A 49 -29.49 6.12 -30.00
CA ALA A 49 -30.62 5.30 -30.47
C ALA A 49 -31.99 5.88 -30.08
N ASP A 50 -32.06 6.87 -29.19
CA ASP A 50 -33.32 7.50 -28.80
C ASP A 50 -33.84 8.43 -29.92
N PRO A 51 -34.98 8.11 -30.56
CA PRO A 51 -35.53 8.91 -31.64
C PRO A 51 -36.02 10.30 -31.18
N LYS A 52 -36.35 10.47 -29.89
CA LYS A 52 -36.87 11.73 -29.33
C LYS A 52 -35.79 12.71 -28.87
N SER A 53 -34.54 12.26 -28.79
CA SER A 53 -33.43 13.11 -28.35
C SER A 53 -33.02 14.11 -29.43
N LYS A 54 -32.65 15.33 -29.00
CA LYS A 54 -32.06 16.36 -29.86
C LYS A 54 -30.62 16.02 -30.27
N ILE A 55 -29.95 15.13 -29.52
CA ILE A 55 -28.58 14.68 -29.79
C ILE A 55 -28.66 13.40 -30.62
N ARG A 56 -28.05 13.41 -31.80
CA ARG A 56 -28.00 12.27 -32.74
C ARG A 56 -26.70 11.49 -32.64
N TYR A 57 -25.59 12.19 -32.46
CA TYR A 57 -24.28 11.57 -32.34
C TYR A 57 -23.46 12.23 -31.23
N LEU A 58 -22.62 11.43 -30.60
CA LEU A 58 -21.51 11.89 -29.78
C LEU A 58 -20.24 11.53 -30.54
N THR A 59 -19.35 12.49 -30.78
CA THR A 59 -18.02 12.22 -31.33
C THR A 59 -16.95 12.48 -30.28
N LEU A 60 -16.00 11.55 -30.17
CA LEU A 60 -14.89 11.58 -29.25
C LEU A 60 -13.60 11.72 -30.07
N ASP A 61 -13.01 12.91 -30.05
CA ASP A 61 -11.71 13.21 -30.60
C ASP A 61 -10.65 13.01 -29.50
N ARG A 62 -9.97 11.86 -29.54
CA ARG A 62 -9.02 11.48 -28.49
C ARG A 62 -7.73 12.29 -28.52
N GLN A 63 -7.29 12.69 -29.70
CA GLN A 63 -6.07 13.45 -29.88
C GLN A 63 -6.20 14.85 -29.28
N ASN A 64 -7.33 15.50 -29.52
CA ASN A 64 -7.59 16.84 -29.02
C ASN A 64 -8.28 16.84 -27.64
N LYS A 65 -8.58 15.66 -27.09
CA LYS A 65 -9.31 15.45 -25.83
C LYS A 65 -10.65 16.19 -25.77
N VAL A 66 -11.44 16.03 -26.83
CA VAL A 66 -12.71 16.73 -27.00
C VAL A 66 -13.84 15.77 -27.34
N ILE A 67 -14.98 15.95 -26.69
CA ILE A 67 -16.26 15.35 -27.03
C ILE A 67 -17.14 16.41 -27.70
N LYS A 68 -17.75 16.08 -28.84
CA LYS A 68 -18.76 16.93 -29.49
C LYS A 68 -20.11 16.22 -29.48
N LEU A 69 -21.14 16.93 -29.06
CA LEU A 69 -22.53 16.51 -29.17
C LEU A 69 -23.09 17.09 -30.48
N ILE A 70 -23.57 16.22 -31.35
CA ILE A 70 -24.05 16.55 -32.69
C ILE A 70 -25.55 16.26 -32.76
N GLY A 71 -26.32 17.24 -33.25
CA GLY A 71 -27.76 17.18 -33.44
C GLY A 71 -28.18 16.79 -34.86
N ASP A 72 -29.40 17.17 -35.22
CA ASP A 72 -29.93 16.97 -36.58
C ASP A 72 -29.11 17.74 -37.61
N ARG A 73 -28.94 17.14 -38.81
CA ARG A 73 -28.17 17.70 -39.94
C ARG A 73 -26.74 18.10 -39.56
N ASP A 74 -26.10 17.28 -38.72
CA ASP A 74 -24.73 17.46 -38.26
C ASP A 74 -24.45 18.79 -37.52
N SER A 75 -25.49 19.39 -36.94
CA SER A 75 -25.35 20.62 -36.15
C SER A 75 -24.57 20.37 -34.85
N LEU A 76 -23.51 21.14 -34.59
CA LEU A 76 -22.80 21.08 -33.32
C LEU A 76 -23.66 21.69 -32.20
N ILE A 77 -24.04 20.87 -31.23
CA ILE A 77 -24.81 21.30 -30.05
C ILE A 77 -23.86 21.79 -28.96
N LYS A 78 -22.81 21.03 -28.68
CA LYS A 78 -21.87 21.33 -27.59
C LYS A 78 -20.52 20.68 -27.80
N THR A 79 -19.47 21.37 -27.36
CA THR A 79 -18.11 20.84 -27.24
C THR A 79 -17.76 20.73 -25.77
N ILE A 80 -17.17 19.62 -25.36
CA ILE A 80 -16.72 19.33 -24.00
C ILE A 80 -15.26 18.89 -24.09
N THR A 81 -14.36 19.62 -23.44
CA THR A 81 -12.96 19.18 -23.28
C THR A 81 -12.88 18.29 -22.05
N TYR A 82 -12.08 17.23 -22.12
CA TYR A 82 -11.91 16.29 -21.02
C TYR A 82 -10.42 16.02 -20.74
N THR A 83 -10.10 15.60 -19.52
CA THR A 83 -8.76 15.13 -19.13
C THR A 83 -8.76 13.59 -19.07
N ASP A 84 -7.58 12.98 -18.95
CA ASP A 84 -7.48 11.51 -18.84
C ASP A 84 -8.16 10.99 -17.56
N GLU A 85 -8.35 11.85 -16.56
CA GLU A 85 -9.07 11.58 -15.31
C GLU A 85 -10.60 11.60 -15.51
N ASP A 86 -11.11 12.38 -16.47
CA ASP A 86 -12.56 12.56 -16.73
C ASP A 86 -13.21 11.36 -17.45
N LEU A 87 -12.42 10.51 -18.13
CA LEU A 87 -12.95 9.39 -18.91
C LEU A 87 -13.37 8.19 -18.07
N LEU A 88 -13.01 8.14 -16.78
CA LEU A 88 -13.33 7.05 -15.85
C LEU A 88 -13.02 5.63 -16.41
N ARG A 89 -12.06 5.54 -17.34
CA ARG A 89 -11.59 4.32 -18.01
C ARG A 89 -10.08 4.42 -18.21
N TRP A 90 -9.42 3.27 -18.28
CA TRP A 90 -7.98 3.22 -18.57
C TRP A 90 -7.70 3.63 -20.01
N VAL A 91 -6.66 4.44 -20.22
CA VAL A 91 -6.16 4.82 -21.55
C VAL A 91 -5.17 3.79 -22.12
N THR A 92 -4.75 2.83 -21.30
CA THR A 92 -3.87 1.71 -21.63
C THR A 92 -4.54 0.38 -21.31
N VAL A 93 -4.10 -0.71 -21.95
CA VAL A 93 -4.62 -2.08 -21.73
C VAL A 93 -4.30 -2.53 -20.31
N ASP A 94 -5.30 -3.08 -19.60
CA ASP A 94 -5.12 -3.70 -18.28
C ASP A 94 -4.07 -4.85 -18.34
N PRO A 95 -2.99 -4.81 -17.54
CA PRO A 95 -1.98 -5.88 -17.47
C PRO A 95 -2.53 -7.28 -17.14
N LYS A 96 -3.75 -7.37 -16.59
CA LYS A 96 -4.45 -8.63 -16.27
C LYS A 96 -5.58 -8.95 -17.26
N ALA A 97 -5.70 -8.23 -18.38
CA ALA A 97 -6.74 -8.47 -19.38
C ALA A 97 -6.80 -9.93 -19.86
N GLU A 98 -5.66 -10.61 -19.98
CA GLU A 98 -5.60 -12.03 -20.37
C GLU A 98 -6.32 -12.97 -19.39
N LYS A 99 -6.43 -12.58 -18.11
CA LYS A 99 -7.13 -13.37 -17.08
C LYS A 99 -8.66 -13.27 -17.20
N TYR A 100 -9.16 -12.23 -17.87
CA TYR A 100 -10.58 -11.94 -18.01
C TYR A 100 -10.94 -11.64 -19.47
N PRO A 101 -10.79 -12.61 -20.39
CA PRO A 101 -11.01 -12.41 -21.83
C PRO A 101 -12.45 -12.01 -22.19
N GLN A 102 -13.39 -12.26 -21.28
CA GLN A 102 -14.78 -11.85 -21.41
C GLN A 102 -15.03 -10.36 -21.08
N LEU A 103 -14.05 -9.67 -20.48
CA LEU A 103 -14.13 -8.26 -20.13
C LEU A 103 -13.30 -7.43 -21.12
N SER A 104 -13.73 -6.18 -21.35
CA SER A 104 -12.91 -5.25 -22.12
C SER A 104 -11.59 -4.97 -21.38
N PRO A 105 -10.44 -4.90 -22.05
CA PRO A 105 -9.15 -4.53 -21.43
C PRO A 105 -9.11 -3.11 -20.87
N TYR A 106 -10.16 -2.31 -21.10
CA TYR A 106 -10.30 -0.92 -20.64
C TYR A 106 -11.49 -0.73 -19.67
N ASN A 107 -12.01 -1.84 -19.14
CA ASN A 107 -13.11 -1.87 -18.18
C ASN A 107 -12.63 -1.40 -16.79
N TYR A 108 -13.46 -0.61 -16.10
CA TYR A 108 -13.28 -0.31 -14.68
C TYR A 108 -14.27 -1.18 -13.88
N VAL A 109 -13.78 -2.00 -12.94
CA VAL A 109 -14.56 -2.78 -11.95
C VAL A 109 -15.74 -3.60 -12.50
N ASN A 110 -15.60 -4.19 -13.70
CA ASN A 110 -16.69 -4.89 -14.38
C ASN A 110 -17.95 -4.00 -14.57
N ASP A 111 -17.75 -2.69 -14.78
CA ASP A 111 -18.78 -1.68 -15.00
C ASP A 111 -19.81 -1.60 -13.85
N ASN A 112 -19.43 -2.05 -12.65
CA ASN A 112 -20.26 -2.04 -11.44
C ASN A 112 -19.58 -1.30 -10.26
N PRO A 113 -19.29 0.00 -10.39
CA PRO A 113 -18.55 0.78 -9.37
C PRO A 113 -19.31 1.02 -8.07
N MET A 114 -20.62 0.75 -8.05
CA MET A 114 -21.43 0.84 -6.84
C MET A 114 -21.18 -0.33 -5.88
N ASN A 115 -20.80 -1.49 -6.40
CA ASN A 115 -20.60 -2.72 -5.61
C ASN A 115 -19.15 -3.24 -5.67
N ASN A 116 -18.40 -2.86 -6.69
CA ASN A 116 -17.04 -3.32 -6.94
C ASN A 116 -16.08 -2.13 -6.93
N ILE A 117 -14.93 -2.34 -6.30
CA ILE A 117 -13.80 -1.39 -6.28
C ILE A 117 -12.59 -2.18 -6.76
N ASP A 118 -11.85 -1.65 -7.74
CA ASP A 118 -10.61 -2.22 -8.27
C ASP A 118 -9.48 -1.71 -7.37
N PRO A 119 -8.98 -2.49 -6.39
CA PRO A 119 -8.30 -1.95 -5.22
C PRO A 119 -6.77 -1.82 -5.36
N ASN A 120 -6.19 -1.66 -6.55
CA ASN A 120 -4.72 -1.70 -6.74
C ASN A 120 -3.98 -0.44 -6.22
N GLY A 121 -4.45 0.16 -5.13
CA GLY A 121 -3.74 1.12 -4.28
C GLY A 121 -3.79 0.75 -2.79
N LYS A 122 -4.17 -0.48 -2.43
CA LYS A 122 -4.47 -0.88 -1.04
C LYS A 122 -3.65 -2.06 -0.53
N GLU A 123 -2.35 -1.88 -0.39
CA GLU A 123 -1.46 -3.00 -0.15
C GLU A 123 -0.28 -2.63 0.75
N ILE A 124 0.05 -3.54 1.67
CA ILE A 124 1.43 -3.66 2.14
C ILE A 124 2.23 -4.24 0.98
N ILE A 125 3.31 -3.59 0.56
CA ILE A 125 4.14 -4.09 -0.54
C ILE A 125 5.35 -4.88 -0.07
N GLY A 126 5.63 -5.96 -0.79
CA GLY A 126 6.80 -6.80 -0.63
C GLY A 126 8.02 -6.21 -1.31
N THR A 127 9.16 -6.88 -1.14
CA THR A 127 10.42 -6.45 -1.77
C THR A 127 10.39 -6.52 -3.30
N ASP A 128 9.45 -7.29 -3.85
CA ASP A 128 9.21 -7.40 -5.30
C ASP A 128 8.20 -6.37 -5.83
N GLY A 129 7.76 -5.43 -4.99
CA GLY A 129 6.79 -4.39 -5.34
C GLY A 129 5.34 -4.90 -5.47
N LYS A 130 5.05 -6.15 -5.07
CA LYS A 130 3.70 -6.74 -5.12
C LYS A 130 3.06 -6.80 -3.73
N ALA A 131 1.74 -6.89 -3.68
CA ALA A 131 0.96 -7.11 -2.47
C ALA A 131 1.51 -8.25 -1.60
N VAL A 132 1.68 -7.99 -0.30
CA VAL A 132 1.90 -9.00 0.73
C VAL A 132 0.57 -9.42 1.31
N THR A 133 0.34 -10.73 1.43
CA THR A 133 -0.85 -11.31 2.07
C THR A 133 -0.43 -12.13 3.27
N TYR A 134 -1.31 -12.24 4.28
CA TYR A 134 -1.08 -13.09 5.43
C TYR A 134 -2.38 -13.70 5.96
N SER A 135 -2.24 -14.78 6.73
CA SER A 135 -3.31 -15.37 7.53
C SER A 135 -2.86 -15.53 8.97
N VAL A 136 -3.77 -15.32 9.92
CA VAL A 136 -3.50 -15.46 11.36
C VAL A 136 -4.30 -16.65 11.88
N ASN A 137 -3.62 -17.57 12.56
CA ASN A 137 -4.29 -18.72 13.16
C ASN A 137 -4.92 -18.36 14.53
N LYS A 138 -5.63 -19.31 15.14
CA LYS A 138 -6.28 -19.11 16.46
C LYS A 138 -5.30 -18.81 17.60
N SER A 139 -4.02 -19.17 17.45
CA SER A 139 -2.98 -18.89 18.45
C SER A 139 -2.26 -17.56 18.22
N GLY A 140 -2.67 -16.77 17.23
CA GLY A 140 -2.04 -15.49 16.88
C GLY A 140 -0.77 -15.61 16.03
N ALA A 141 -0.42 -16.81 15.56
CA ALA A 141 0.72 -17.00 14.67
C ALA A 141 0.34 -16.60 13.24
N VAL A 142 1.23 -15.84 12.59
CA VAL A 142 1.03 -15.31 11.25
C VAL A 142 1.75 -16.17 10.21
N SER A 143 1.05 -16.49 9.13
CA SER A 143 1.64 -17.11 7.93
C SER A 143 1.65 -16.10 6.80
N TRP A 144 2.83 -15.83 6.24
CA TRP A 144 3.06 -14.78 5.26
C TRP A 144 3.19 -15.31 3.83
N SER A 145 2.82 -14.50 2.84
CA SER A 145 3.18 -14.75 1.45
C SER A 145 4.69 -14.67 1.23
N LYS A 146 5.19 -15.39 0.23
CA LYS A 146 6.65 -15.53 -0.02
C LYS A 146 7.37 -14.20 -0.29
N ASN A 147 6.65 -13.17 -0.72
CA ASN A 147 7.20 -11.85 -1.02
C ASN A 147 7.21 -10.91 0.20
N ALA A 148 6.73 -11.35 1.38
CA ALA A 148 6.83 -10.57 2.60
C ALA A 148 8.30 -10.37 2.98
N SER A 149 8.74 -9.11 3.08
CA SER A 149 10.09 -8.80 3.53
C SER A 149 10.32 -9.29 4.97
N ALA A 150 11.58 -9.52 5.35
CA ALA A 150 11.91 -9.87 6.73
C ALA A 150 11.40 -8.80 7.73
N GLY A 151 11.53 -7.52 7.39
CA GLY A 151 11.03 -6.44 8.23
C GLY A 151 9.50 -6.41 8.37
N THR A 152 8.78 -6.65 7.26
CA THR A 152 7.32 -6.82 7.27
C THR A 152 6.90 -7.96 8.19
N GLN A 153 7.60 -9.10 8.13
CA GLN A 153 7.32 -10.24 8.99
C GLN A 153 7.59 -9.92 10.46
N ILE A 154 8.71 -9.27 10.79
CA ILE A 154 9.04 -8.87 12.16
C ILE A 154 7.94 -7.95 12.73
N ILE A 155 7.62 -6.87 12.01
CA ILE A 155 6.63 -5.88 12.46
C ILE A 155 5.24 -6.52 12.58
N GLY A 156 4.81 -7.26 11.57
CA GLY A 156 3.47 -7.87 11.59
C GLY A 156 3.34 -9.01 12.60
N ASN A 157 4.41 -9.77 12.87
CA ASN A 157 4.43 -10.76 13.94
C ASN A 157 4.34 -10.10 15.32
N ALA A 158 5.08 -9.00 15.53
CA ALA A 158 5.00 -8.22 16.77
C ALA A 158 3.57 -7.70 16.99
N LEU A 159 2.98 -7.03 15.98
CA LEU A 159 1.58 -6.59 16.03
C LEU A 159 0.63 -7.74 16.36
N ALA A 160 0.75 -8.89 15.70
CA ALA A 160 -0.12 -10.04 15.95
C ALA A 160 -0.01 -10.58 17.38
N LYS A 161 1.22 -10.77 17.89
CA LYS A 161 1.49 -11.23 19.25
C LYS A 161 0.98 -10.25 20.30
N SER A 162 1.02 -8.96 19.98
CA SER A 162 0.65 -7.85 20.86
C SER A 162 -0.82 -7.40 20.74
N GLY A 163 -1.65 -8.14 19.98
CA GLY A 163 -3.07 -7.84 19.83
C GLY A 163 -3.41 -6.73 18.82
N GLY A 164 -2.41 -6.21 18.10
CA GLY A 164 -2.52 -5.20 17.04
C GLY A 164 -2.93 -5.75 15.67
N ILE A 165 -3.75 -6.80 15.61
CA ILE A 165 -4.25 -7.35 14.34
C ILE A 165 -5.09 -6.33 13.57
N SER A 166 -5.84 -5.47 14.27
CA SER A 166 -6.55 -4.35 13.64
C SER A 166 -5.60 -3.40 12.93
N ASP A 167 -4.44 -3.12 13.51
CA ASP A 167 -3.45 -2.25 12.90
C ASP A 167 -2.81 -2.90 11.67
N LEU A 168 -2.50 -4.19 11.77
CA LEU A 168 -1.98 -4.94 10.63
C LEU A 168 -3.00 -5.03 9.48
N ASN A 169 -4.28 -5.21 9.80
CA ASN A 169 -5.36 -5.17 8.82
C ASN A 169 -5.49 -3.76 8.21
N ALA A 170 -5.37 -2.71 8.99
CA ALA A 170 -5.46 -1.34 8.49
C ALA A 170 -4.30 -0.98 7.54
N TYR A 171 -3.09 -1.52 7.76
CA TYR A 171 -2.02 -1.44 6.77
C TYR A 171 -2.38 -2.15 5.46
N ARG A 172 -2.87 -3.40 5.56
CA ARG A 172 -3.29 -4.19 4.39
C ARG A 172 -4.42 -3.51 3.62
N ASP A 173 -5.40 -2.95 4.32
CA ASP A 173 -6.64 -2.43 3.75
C ASP A 173 -6.57 -0.91 3.46
N SER A 174 -5.43 -0.27 3.74
CA SER A 174 -5.18 1.16 3.54
C SER A 174 -5.51 1.59 2.12
N LYS A 175 -5.88 2.86 1.89
CA LYS A 175 -5.98 3.41 0.53
C LYS A 175 -4.63 3.88 -0.04
N VAL A 176 -3.62 3.91 0.82
CA VAL A 176 -2.24 4.31 0.52
C VAL A 176 -1.42 3.05 0.39
N GLN A 177 -0.52 3.01 -0.61
CA GLN A 177 0.45 1.91 -0.73
C GLN A 177 1.46 2.01 0.42
N VAL A 178 1.45 1.03 1.33
CA VAL A 178 2.31 1.06 2.53
C VAL A 178 3.49 0.10 2.38
N THR A 179 4.69 0.57 2.70
CA THR A 179 5.88 -0.27 2.85
C THR A 179 6.25 -0.35 4.32
N LEU A 180 6.48 -1.56 4.84
CA LEU A 180 6.95 -1.76 6.22
C LEU A 180 8.43 -2.15 6.21
N VAL A 181 9.24 -1.35 6.89
CA VAL A 181 10.69 -1.51 7.00
C VAL A 181 11.05 -1.68 8.47
N TYR A 182 11.77 -2.77 8.79
CA TYR A 182 12.41 -2.92 10.10
C TYR A 182 13.91 -2.64 9.90
N SER A 183 14.39 -1.54 10.48
CA SER A 183 15.79 -1.12 10.38
C SER A 183 16.58 -1.63 11.59
N SER A 184 17.76 -2.18 11.36
CA SER A 184 18.72 -2.49 12.44
C SER A 184 19.50 -1.26 12.90
N GLU A 185 19.29 -0.10 12.28
CA GLU A 185 19.97 1.14 12.66
C GLU A 185 19.44 1.68 13.99
N ASN A 186 20.34 2.30 14.74
CA ASN A 186 19.99 3.05 15.93
C ASN A 186 19.72 4.50 15.53
N ASN A 187 18.45 4.87 15.48
CA ASN A 187 18.04 6.26 15.39
C ASN A 187 17.97 6.84 16.81
N ALA A 188 18.75 7.90 17.06
CA ALA A 188 18.91 8.47 18.40
C ALA A 188 17.66 9.19 18.94
N THR A 189 16.69 9.49 18.08
CA THR A 189 15.56 10.38 18.42
C THR A 189 14.19 9.70 18.35
N GLU A 190 14.05 8.63 17.57
CA GLU A 190 12.77 7.99 17.30
C GLU A 190 12.92 6.48 17.15
N ILE A 191 11.88 5.74 17.54
CA ILE A 191 11.82 4.27 17.39
C ILE A 191 10.94 3.84 16.21
N GLY A 192 10.19 4.79 15.63
CA GLY A 192 9.33 4.63 14.47
C GLY A 192 9.29 5.93 13.68
N HIS A 193 9.10 5.83 12.36
CA HIS A 193 8.93 6.98 11.47
C HIS A 193 8.04 6.63 10.28
N THR A 194 7.34 7.62 9.75
CA THR A 194 6.51 7.49 8.56
C THR A 194 6.83 8.54 7.50
N ASP A 195 7.35 8.09 6.35
CA ASP A 195 7.58 8.91 5.18
C ASP A 195 6.38 8.85 4.21
N ASN A 196 5.63 9.93 4.11
CA ASN A 196 4.51 10.06 3.16
C ASN A 196 4.95 10.73 1.86
N SER A 197 4.72 10.05 0.73
CA SER A 197 4.89 10.58 -0.62
C SER A 197 3.54 11.03 -1.18
N TYR A 198 3.43 12.31 -1.53
CA TYR A 198 2.20 12.92 -2.01
C TYR A 198 2.07 12.88 -3.53
N ILE A 199 0.83 12.79 -4.02
CA ILE A 199 0.52 12.96 -5.44
C ILE A 199 0.77 14.43 -5.80
N HIS A 200 1.56 14.67 -6.86
CA HIS A 200 1.93 16.00 -7.31
C HIS A 200 0.70 16.89 -7.53
N GLY A 201 0.72 18.10 -6.95
CA GLY A 201 -0.38 19.06 -7.07
C GLY A 201 -1.59 18.77 -6.18
N THR A 202 -1.51 17.80 -5.26
CA THR A 202 -2.60 17.45 -4.35
C THR A 202 -2.12 17.26 -2.91
N ASP A 203 -3.05 17.26 -1.95
CA ASP A 203 -2.81 16.92 -0.55
C ASP A 203 -2.95 15.40 -0.28
N GLN A 204 -3.12 14.58 -1.32
CA GLN A 204 -3.34 13.12 -1.18
C GLN A 204 -2.01 12.36 -1.13
N VAL A 205 -1.89 11.43 -0.17
CA VAL A 205 -0.73 10.53 -0.07
C VAL A 205 -0.89 9.38 -1.08
N ALA A 206 0.12 9.20 -1.94
CA ALA A 206 0.22 8.08 -2.87
C ALA A 206 0.81 6.83 -2.21
N LYS A 207 1.90 7.04 -1.45
CA LYS A 207 2.69 5.97 -0.84
C LYS A 207 3.15 6.39 0.54
N SER A 208 3.30 5.42 1.42
CA SER A 208 3.83 5.62 2.75
C SER A 208 4.88 4.57 3.06
N THR A 209 6.02 4.97 3.63
CA THR A 209 7.02 4.05 4.15
C THR A 209 7.05 4.19 5.67
N VAL A 210 6.70 3.12 6.36
CA VAL A 210 6.84 3.03 7.81
C VAL A 210 8.13 2.32 8.14
N THR A 211 9.00 2.99 8.87
CA THR A 211 10.28 2.45 9.35
C THR A 211 10.22 2.29 10.86
N ILE A 212 10.47 1.08 11.35
CA ILE A 212 10.67 0.81 12.78
C ILE A 212 12.16 0.60 13.02
N TYR A 213 12.75 1.41 13.89
CA TYR A 213 14.18 1.37 14.20
C TYR A 213 14.44 0.36 15.31
N GLY A 214 14.57 -0.91 14.92
CA GLY A 214 14.93 -2.01 15.80
C GLY A 214 16.23 -1.78 16.57
N GLY A 215 17.22 -1.14 15.96
CA GLY A 215 18.47 -0.79 16.65
C GLY A 215 18.27 0.22 17.78
N ALA A 216 17.35 1.18 17.62
CA ALA A 216 16.98 2.12 18.69
C ALA A 216 16.23 1.41 19.83
N ILE A 217 15.35 0.46 19.50
CA ILE A 217 14.64 -0.35 20.50
C ILE A 217 15.61 -1.28 21.24
N ASP A 218 16.61 -1.85 20.56
CA ASP A 218 17.65 -2.68 21.17
C ASP A 218 18.55 -1.87 22.11
N ASP A 219 18.91 -0.65 21.73
CA ASP A 219 19.65 0.28 22.59
C ASP A 219 18.80 0.68 23.81
N MET A 220 17.53 1.01 23.60
CA MET A 220 16.57 1.29 24.68
C MET A 220 16.46 0.12 25.65
N ALA A 221 16.34 -1.12 25.15
CA ALA A 221 16.32 -2.33 25.98
C ALA A 221 17.61 -2.49 26.80
N SER A 222 18.75 -2.20 26.20
CA SER A 222 20.06 -2.24 26.88
C SER A 222 20.17 -1.19 27.98
N GLN A 223 19.68 0.03 27.73
CA GLN A 223 19.64 1.10 28.72
C GLN A 223 18.69 0.74 29.89
N VAL A 224 17.50 0.19 29.60
CA VAL A 224 16.55 -0.25 30.64
C VAL A 224 17.13 -1.39 31.48
N ALA A 225 17.83 -2.34 30.87
CA ALA A 225 18.54 -3.39 31.59
C ALA A 225 19.63 -2.84 32.53
N ASN A 226 20.22 -1.69 32.17
CA ASN A 226 21.20 -0.95 32.99
C ASN A 226 20.55 0.04 33.98
N GLY A 227 19.23 0.02 34.13
CA GLY A 227 18.51 0.81 35.14
C GLY A 227 17.94 2.14 34.64
N SER A 228 18.06 2.46 33.35
CA SER A 228 17.39 3.65 32.79
C SER A 228 15.87 3.49 32.81
N VAL A 229 15.17 4.60 33.01
CA VAL A 229 13.71 4.69 32.92
C VAL A 229 13.35 5.82 31.99
N TYR A 230 12.50 5.54 31.00
CA TYR A 230 11.99 6.53 30.07
C TYR A 230 10.68 7.10 30.61
N GLY A 231 10.58 8.42 30.69
CA GLY A 231 9.41 9.13 31.22
C GLY A 231 8.32 9.44 30.19
N GLY A 232 7.28 10.16 30.62
CA GLY A 232 6.15 10.55 29.78
C GLY A 232 5.09 9.46 29.62
N ASP A 233 3.95 9.81 29.02
CA ASP A 233 2.74 8.97 28.97
C ASP A 233 2.95 7.61 28.29
N LYS A 234 3.93 7.50 27.39
CA LYS A 234 4.28 6.25 26.71
C LYS A 234 5.61 5.63 27.16
N GLY A 235 6.60 6.45 27.54
CA GLY A 235 7.94 5.97 27.91
C GLY A 235 7.94 5.05 29.13
N HIS A 236 7.07 5.30 30.10
CA HIS A 236 6.97 4.45 31.29
C HIS A 236 6.44 3.05 30.92
N LEU A 237 5.51 2.96 29.96
CA LEU A 237 4.97 1.69 29.49
C LEU A 237 5.95 0.94 28.59
N GLN A 238 6.71 1.65 27.75
CA GLN A 238 7.80 1.06 26.98
C GLN A 238 8.88 0.50 27.92
N THR A 239 9.25 1.25 28.97
CA THR A 239 10.18 0.79 30.01
C THR A 239 9.65 -0.47 30.69
N ALA A 240 8.38 -0.48 31.11
CA ALA A 240 7.76 -1.64 31.75
C ALA A 240 7.73 -2.86 30.84
N ALA A 241 7.37 -2.70 29.55
CA ALA A 241 7.39 -3.78 28.57
C ALA A 241 8.79 -4.38 28.41
N LEU A 242 9.83 -3.55 28.35
CA LEU A 242 11.22 -3.99 28.24
C LEU A 242 11.73 -4.69 29.51
N GLN A 243 11.35 -4.21 30.70
CA GLN A 243 11.66 -4.87 31.98
C GLN A 243 11.01 -6.26 32.08
N LEU A 244 9.83 -6.44 31.47
CA LEU A 244 9.14 -7.72 31.35
C LEU A 244 9.70 -8.60 30.21
N GLY A 245 10.66 -8.09 29.44
CA GLY A 245 11.28 -8.80 28.33
C GLY A 245 10.43 -8.84 27.04
N ASP A 246 9.33 -8.08 26.96
CA ASP A 246 8.46 -8.07 25.78
C ASP A 246 8.84 -6.97 24.79
N LYS A 247 9.99 -7.14 24.15
CA LYS A 247 10.46 -6.24 23.08
C LYS A 247 9.44 -6.12 21.93
N ASP A 248 8.72 -7.21 21.64
CA ASP A 248 7.69 -7.22 20.60
C ASP A 248 6.56 -6.24 20.89
N ALA A 249 6.21 -5.99 22.17
CA ALA A 249 5.22 -4.96 22.51
C ALA A 249 5.70 -3.56 22.14
N VAL A 250 7.00 -3.26 22.29
CA VAL A 250 7.56 -1.95 21.90
C VAL A 250 7.58 -1.80 20.37
N VAL A 251 8.00 -2.85 19.66
CA VAL A 251 7.95 -2.88 18.17
C VAL A 251 6.51 -2.71 17.67
N ALA A 252 5.56 -3.44 18.27
CA ALA A 252 4.15 -3.37 17.92
C ALA A 252 3.55 -2.00 18.24
N ALA A 253 3.93 -1.39 19.35
CA ALA A 253 3.47 -0.06 19.74
C ALA A 253 3.96 1.02 18.77
N ALA A 254 5.25 1.01 18.42
CA ALA A 254 5.82 1.90 17.41
C ALA A 254 5.13 1.70 16.06
N ALA A 255 4.94 0.46 15.61
CA ALA A 255 4.19 0.18 14.39
C ALA A 255 2.73 0.67 14.45
N GLY A 256 2.03 0.44 15.57
CA GLY A 256 0.67 0.93 15.76
C GLY A 256 0.58 2.45 15.76
N HIS A 257 1.60 3.15 16.26
CA HIS A 257 1.73 4.60 16.20
C HIS A 257 1.83 5.06 14.74
N GLU A 258 2.87 4.60 14.04
CA GLU A 258 3.17 4.97 12.65
C GLU A 258 2.04 4.62 11.69
N ARG A 259 1.26 3.59 12.00
CA ARG A 259 0.11 3.20 11.20
C ARG A 259 -0.91 4.33 11.04
N ILE A 260 -1.16 5.17 12.05
CA ILE A 260 -2.06 6.33 11.85
C ILE A 260 -1.48 7.28 10.80
N HIS A 261 -0.21 7.64 10.92
CA HIS A 261 0.45 8.53 9.96
C HIS A 261 0.45 7.97 8.53
N ALA A 262 0.54 6.64 8.41
CA ALA A 262 0.63 5.97 7.11
C ALA A 262 -0.72 5.69 6.44
N THR A 263 -1.81 5.61 7.21
CA THR A 263 -3.09 5.08 6.69
C THR A 263 -4.31 5.97 6.95
N ASP A 264 -4.27 6.84 7.95
CA ASP A 264 -5.40 7.71 8.28
C ASP A 264 -5.37 8.97 7.42
N GLN A 265 -6.31 9.08 6.48
CA GLN A 265 -6.38 10.18 5.53
C GLN A 265 -6.61 11.55 6.21
N THR A 266 -7.27 11.57 7.37
CA THR A 266 -7.49 12.80 8.14
C THR A 266 -6.18 13.25 8.78
N ASN A 267 -5.47 12.34 9.44
CA ASN A 267 -4.16 12.61 10.01
C ASN A 267 -3.18 13.11 8.94
N GLN A 268 -3.11 12.43 7.79
CA GLN A 268 -2.27 12.83 6.66
C GLN A 268 -2.57 14.23 6.15
N SER A 269 -3.86 14.55 5.98
CA SER A 269 -4.29 15.88 5.54
C SER A 269 -3.95 16.97 6.57
N GLN A 270 -4.04 16.66 7.86
CA GLN A 270 -3.68 17.57 8.94
C GLN A 270 -2.16 17.80 9.02
N VAL A 271 -1.35 16.75 8.88
CA VAL A 271 0.12 16.87 8.78
C VAL A 271 0.49 17.77 7.61
N LYS A 272 -0.10 17.53 6.44
CA LYS A 272 0.14 18.35 5.24
C LYS A 272 -0.30 19.81 5.43
N SER A 273 -1.43 20.04 6.09
CA SER A 273 -1.92 21.38 6.42
C SER A 273 -0.97 22.10 7.39
N ASN A 274 -0.44 21.41 8.40
CA ASN A 274 0.53 22.01 9.32
C ASN A 274 1.79 22.45 8.57
N LEU A 275 2.29 21.62 7.65
CA LEU A 275 3.48 21.90 6.85
C LEU A 275 3.29 23.07 5.87
N ASP A 276 2.20 23.06 5.10
CA ASP A 276 2.00 23.99 3.98
C ASP A 276 1.30 25.28 4.39
N LYS A 277 0.38 25.19 5.36
CA LYS A 277 -0.54 26.27 5.72
C LYS A 277 -0.27 26.82 7.13
N GLY A 278 0.69 26.25 7.86
CA GLY A 278 1.07 26.70 9.20
C GLY A 278 -0.03 26.46 10.25
N THR A 279 -0.93 25.51 10.02
CA THR A 279 -1.92 25.12 11.03
C THR A 279 -1.27 24.38 12.20
N THR A 280 -2.02 24.20 13.29
CA THR A 280 -1.53 23.59 14.54
C THR A 280 -2.38 22.39 14.97
N PHE A 281 -2.75 21.53 14.02
CA PHE A 281 -3.47 20.30 14.35
C PHE A 281 -2.56 19.37 15.17
N ASP A 282 -3.11 18.79 16.23
CA ASP A 282 -2.40 17.78 17.02
C ASP A 282 -2.44 16.42 16.30
N THR A 283 -1.46 16.22 15.42
CA THR A 283 -1.32 15.01 14.60
C THR A 283 -0.77 13.82 15.38
N GLU A 284 -0.27 14.05 16.59
CA GLU A 284 0.37 13.05 17.46
C GLU A 284 -0.61 12.42 18.45
N LYS A 285 -1.74 13.08 18.73
CA LYS A 285 -2.75 12.61 19.68
C LYS A 285 -3.26 11.20 19.40
N ALA A 286 -3.75 10.95 18.17
CA ALA A 286 -4.28 9.65 17.81
C ALA A 286 -3.18 8.56 17.77
N PRO A 287 -2.00 8.80 17.15
CA PRO A 287 -0.87 7.87 17.19
C PRO A 287 -0.48 7.47 18.61
N ASN A 288 -0.27 8.46 19.49
CA ASN A 288 0.09 8.24 20.89
C ASN A 288 -0.98 7.44 21.64
N ALA A 289 -2.26 7.70 21.38
CA ALA A 289 -3.35 6.95 21.99
C ALA A 289 -3.34 5.47 21.59
N ASN A 290 -3.05 5.17 20.31
CA ASN A 290 -2.95 3.79 19.83
C ASN A 290 -1.71 3.07 20.39
N GLU A 291 -0.57 3.75 20.40
CA GLU A 291 0.68 3.27 20.98
C GLU A 291 0.48 2.88 22.47
N THR A 292 -0.10 3.81 23.23
CA THR A 292 -0.40 3.64 24.66
C THR A 292 -1.32 2.45 24.90
N LYS A 293 -2.38 2.31 24.09
CA LYS A 293 -3.31 1.18 24.16
C LYS A 293 -2.61 -0.16 23.94
N ILE A 294 -1.72 -0.25 22.95
CA ILE A 294 -0.96 -1.48 22.66
C ILE A 294 -0.05 -1.82 23.85
N LEU A 295 0.70 -0.85 24.36
CA LEU A 295 1.62 -1.08 25.47
C LEU A 295 0.88 -1.45 26.76
N GLN A 296 -0.18 -0.73 27.13
CA GLN A 296 -0.97 -1.03 28.33
C GLN A 296 -1.51 -2.46 28.32
N ASN A 297 -2.09 -2.88 27.20
CA ASN A 297 -2.63 -4.24 27.07
C ASN A 297 -1.56 -5.32 27.24
N ASN A 298 -0.35 -5.11 26.69
CA ASN A 298 0.73 -6.09 26.78
C ASN A 298 1.41 -6.08 28.16
N VAL A 299 1.67 -4.91 28.74
CA VAL A 299 2.20 -4.82 30.11
C VAL A 299 1.27 -5.51 31.09
N ILE A 300 -0.05 -5.26 31.02
CA ILE A 300 -1.03 -5.96 31.88
C ILE A 300 -0.99 -7.46 31.64
N LYS A 301 -1.02 -7.90 30.39
CA LYS A 301 -0.98 -9.31 30.00
C LYS A 301 0.28 -10.02 30.54
N ASP A 302 1.43 -9.38 30.49
CA ASP A 302 2.70 -10.00 30.90
C ASP A 302 2.92 -9.94 32.41
N VAL A 303 2.47 -8.87 33.09
CA VAL A 303 2.38 -8.84 34.55
C VAL A 303 1.50 -9.98 35.05
N LEU A 304 0.32 -10.18 34.47
CA LEU A 304 -0.58 -11.27 34.88
C LEU A 304 0.04 -12.67 34.70
N LYS A 305 0.85 -12.89 33.67
CA LYS A 305 1.59 -14.16 33.50
C LYS A 305 2.69 -14.36 34.53
N SER A 306 3.26 -13.28 35.07
CA SER A 306 4.33 -13.34 36.06
C SER A 306 3.83 -13.65 37.47
N ILE A 307 2.53 -13.52 37.74
CA ILE A 307 1.93 -13.82 39.03
C ILE A 307 1.81 -15.35 39.18
N PRO A 308 2.38 -15.96 40.25
CA PRO A 308 2.22 -17.39 40.49
C PRO A 308 0.74 -17.76 40.65
N LEU A 309 0.29 -18.80 39.95
CA LEU A 309 -1.05 -19.36 40.18
C LEU A 309 -1.16 -19.81 41.65
N PRO A 310 -2.28 -19.54 42.34
CA PRO A 310 -2.48 -20.07 43.68
C PRO A 310 -2.37 -21.59 43.64
N LEU A 311 -1.60 -22.15 44.58
CA LEU A 311 -1.48 -23.61 44.75
C LEU A 311 -2.89 -24.21 44.80
N PRO A 312 -3.18 -25.29 44.05
CA PRO A 312 -4.49 -25.92 44.12
C PRO A 312 -4.75 -26.29 45.58
N ALA A 313 -5.89 -25.87 46.11
CA ALA A 313 -6.31 -26.21 47.46
C ALA A 313 -6.24 -27.75 47.58
N LYS A 314 -5.41 -28.25 48.51
CA LYS A 314 -5.41 -29.66 48.84
C LYS A 314 -6.81 -30.00 49.35
N LEU A 315 -7.56 -30.75 48.56
CA LEU A 315 -8.79 -31.44 48.98
C LEU A 315 -8.44 -32.58 49.92
#